data_AF-A0A353Q5G0-F1
#
_entry.id   AF-A0A353Q5G0-F1
#
_cell.length_a   1.000
_cell.length_b   1.000
_cell.length_c   1.000
_cell.angle_alpha   90.00
_cell.angle_beta   90.00
_cell.angle_gamma   90.00
#
_symmetry.space_group_name_H-M   'P 1'
#
loop_
_entity.id
_entity.type
_entity.pdbx_description
1 polymer ?
#
loop_
_entity_poly.entity_id
_entity_poly.type
_entity_poly.pdbx_seq_one_letter_code
_entity_poly.pdbx_strand_id
1 'polypeptide(L)'
;MAAKKALPDLIERQKELQKRVEKYASNVRGIYFRYMNRLVNLVKDTELIEDAPFSFKEYGHGDEATAILREMYSTLYQEVRGDISNEWLLSNTHNDDLVKSVFGAASIQDNHFARYFNHNKEAMDTFFARKTQAEGLNLSQRVWKYTGHFREELENILDLAIGEGTGANKLAPKVQGYLQDPDKFYRRFRVKTGEKNGESEYGRIWKRRIFDKESNSFKWIDDNPKKYNPGRGIYRSSFKNAQRLVRTETNMAYRAADFERFQQLDFVTGYEIRRSNNPYPCDMCQSLVGIYPKDFKWTGWHPNCRCYMIPVLASPDEMQEMIEVILSGGDPSAVKLKGEVRAMPSEFVGWIQKNKVRMKAAKNRGVVPYFVKDNQKRVGEVIK
;
A
#
# COMPACT_ATOMS: atom_id res chain seq x y z
N MET A 1 2.78 -43.06 -17.17
CA MET A 1 3.10 -42.49 -15.85
C MET A 1 3.86 -41.18 -16.05
N ALA A 2 3.16 -40.07 -16.24
CA ALA A 2 3.80 -38.76 -16.28
C ALA A 2 4.22 -38.39 -14.85
N ALA A 3 5.50 -38.07 -14.67
CA ALA A 3 6.02 -37.61 -13.39
C ALA A 3 5.17 -36.43 -12.88
N LYS A 4 4.65 -36.51 -11.65
CA LYS A 4 4.08 -35.38 -10.92
C LYS A 4 5.13 -34.28 -10.89
N LYS A 5 5.08 -33.35 -11.85
CA LYS A 5 5.93 -32.16 -11.81
C LYS A 5 5.48 -31.37 -10.59
N ALA A 6 6.39 -31.14 -9.65
CA ALA A 6 6.06 -30.42 -8.43
C ALA A 6 5.46 -29.07 -8.81
N LEU A 7 4.31 -28.74 -8.22
CA LEU A 7 3.72 -27.41 -8.32
C LEU A 7 4.80 -26.37 -8.01
N PRO A 8 4.86 -25.24 -8.75
CA PRO A 8 5.81 -24.17 -8.45
C PRO A 8 5.81 -23.85 -6.96
N ASP A 9 6.98 -23.62 -6.35
CA ASP A 9 7.04 -23.26 -4.93
C ASP A 9 6.45 -21.86 -4.71
N LEU A 10 5.14 -21.83 -4.48
CA LEU A 10 4.36 -20.61 -4.26
C LEU A 10 4.79 -19.89 -2.99
N ILE A 11 5.34 -20.62 -2.00
CA ILE A 11 5.87 -20.03 -0.78
C ILE A 11 7.16 -19.28 -1.08
N GLU A 12 8.06 -19.86 -1.86
CA GLU A 12 9.30 -19.17 -2.26
C GLU A 12 9.02 -17.95 -3.13
N ARG A 13 8.14 -18.06 -4.13
CA ARG A 13 7.68 -16.91 -4.95
C ARG A 13 7.16 -15.77 -4.09
N GLN A 14 6.45 -16.10 -3.00
CA GLN A 14 5.97 -15.10 -2.06
C GLN A 14 7.09 -14.45 -1.23
N LYS A 15 8.13 -15.19 -0.84
CA LYS A 15 9.31 -14.60 -0.18
C LYS A 15 10.04 -13.64 -1.12
N GLU A 16 10.20 -14.02 -2.38
CA GLU A 16 10.80 -13.16 -3.40
C GLU A 16 9.98 -11.88 -3.61
N LEU A 17 8.65 -12.00 -3.68
CA LEU A 17 7.76 -10.83 -3.73
C LEU A 17 7.98 -9.90 -2.55
N GLN A 18 8.09 -10.42 -1.32
CA GLN A 18 8.35 -9.58 -0.15
C GLN A 18 9.69 -8.84 -0.25
N LYS A 19 10.75 -9.50 -0.76
CA LYS A 19 12.05 -8.87 -1.01
C LYS A 19 11.92 -7.73 -2.03
N ARG A 20 11.21 -7.94 -3.14
CA ARG A 20 10.99 -6.91 -4.18
C ARG A 20 10.18 -5.73 -3.64
N VAL A 21 9.10 -6.01 -2.90
CA VAL A 21 8.27 -4.97 -2.27
C VAL A 21 9.09 -4.07 -1.32
N GLU A 22 10.05 -4.62 -0.57
CA GLU A 22 10.97 -3.81 0.24
C GLU A 22 12.00 -3.06 -0.60
N LYS A 23 12.48 -3.65 -1.70
CA LYS A 23 13.36 -2.96 -2.65
C LYS A 23 12.67 -1.73 -3.24
N TYR A 24 11.42 -1.85 -3.68
CA TYR A 24 10.62 -0.71 -4.18
C TYR A 24 10.47 0.40 -3.13
N ALA A 25 10.19 0.03 -1.87
CA ALA A 25 10.16 0.99 -0.77
C ALA A 25 11.52 1.68 -0.53
N SER A 26 12.62 0.96 -0.75
CA SER A 26 13.98 1.52 -0.70
C SER A 26 14.28 2.46 -1.86
N ASN A 27 13.83 2.14 -3.07
CA ASN A 27 13.97 3.03 -4.23
C ASN A 27 13.24 4.36 -4.01
N VAL A 28 11.98 4.30 -3.51
CA VAL A 28 11.22 5.48 -3.09
C VAL A 28 12.01 6.31 -2.07
N ARG A 29 12.71 5.67 -1.11
CA ARG A 29 13.60 6.37 -0.17
C ARG A 29 14.74 7.09 -0.88
N GLY A 30 15.39 6.41 -1.82
CA GLY A 30 16.47 7.01 -2.62
C GLY A 30 16.00 8.25 -3.39
N ILE A 31 14.78 8.21 -3.96
CA ILE A 31 14.16 9.36 -4.64
C ILE A 31 13.99 10.52 -3.66
N TYR A 32 13.35 10.31 -2.50
CA TYR A 32 13.15 11.36 -1.51
C TYR A 32 14.47 12.00 -1.08
N PHE A 33 15.51 11.22 -0.81
CA PHE A 33 16.80 11.77 -0.37
C PHE A 33 17.54 12.51 -1.48
N ARG A 34 17.45 12.04 -2.73
CA ARG A 34 18.00 12.76 -3.88
C ARG A 34 17.41 14.16 -4.00
N TYR A 35 16.08 14.26 -3.94
CA TYR A 35 15.38 15.53 -4.08
C TYR A 35 15.49 16.42 -2.85
N MET A 36 15.53 15.83 -1.65
CA MET A 36 15.86 16.53 -0.40
C MET A 36 17.21 17.24 -0.52
N ASN A 37 18.26 16.52 -0.93
CA ASN A 37 19.60 17.10 -1.06
C ASN A 37 19.63 18.26 -2.07
N ARG A 38 18.92 18.13 -3.19
CA ARG A 38 18.81 19.22 -4.18
C ARG A 38 18.14 20.46 -3.59
N LEU A 39 17.04 20.28 -2.85
CA LEU A 39 16.32 21.39 -2.21
C LEU A 39 17.14 22.03 -1.09
N VAL A 40 17.83 21.23 -0.26
CA VAL A 40 18.73 21.75 0.78
C VAL A 40 19.89 22.54 0.16
N ASN A 41 20.44 22.07 -0.95
CA ASN A 41 21.53 22.77 -1.63
C ASN A 41 21.12 24.14 -2.21
N LEU A 42 19.83 24.38 -2.48
CA LEU A 42 19.35 25.71 -2.89
C LEU A 42 19.52 26.75 -1.79
N VAL A 43 19.44 26.34 -0.52
CA VAL A 43 19.29 27.25 0.63
C VAL A 43 20.40 27.10 1.66
N LYS A 44 21.46 26.35 1.34
CA LYS A 44 22.54 26.03 2.28
C LYS A 44 23.34 27.25 2.73
N ASP A 45 23.30 28.33 1.94
CA ASP A 45 24.01 29.59 2.18
C ASP A 45 23.02 30.71 2.57
N THR A 46 21.78 30.35 2.93
CA THR A 46 20.71 31.29 3.28
C THR A 46 20.70 31.58 4.78
N GLU A 47 20.66 32.87 5.14
CA GLU A 47 20.39 33.32 6.51
C GLU A 47 18.90 33.59 6.71
N LEU A 48 18.36 33.24 7.88
CA LEU A 48 16.94 33.47 8.18
C LEU A 48 16.63 34.96 8.38
N ILE A 49 15.60 35.43 7.67
CA ILE A 49 14.93 36.71 7.88
C ILE A 49 14.34 36.73 9.30
N GLU A 50 14.54 37.85 10.00
CA GLU A 50 14.03 38.03 11.36
C GLU A 50 12.49 37.99 11.39
N ASP A 51 11.94 37.33 12.41
CA ASP A 51 10.49 37.15 12.64
C ASP A 51 9.66 36.55 11.49
N ALA A 52 10.31 35.93 10.48
CA ALA A 52 9.63 35.31 9.36
C ALA A 52 9.99 33.80 9.24
N PRO A 53 8.99 32.90 9.20
CA PRO A 53 9.25 31.48 9.01
C PRO A 53 9.87 31.22 7.64
N PHE A 54 10.79 30.26 7.57
CA PHE A 54 11.37 29.87 6.29
C PHE A 54 10.32 29.32 5.31
N SER A 55 10.35 29.81 4.07
CA SER A 55 9.72 29.15 2.93
C SER A 55 10.57 29.37 1.68
N PHE A 56 10.53 28.46 0.72
CA PHE A 56 11.33 28.65 -0.50
C PHE A 56 10.93 29.94 -1.24
N LYS A 57 9.64 30.31 -1.18
CA LYS A 57 9.11 31.48 -1.89
C LYS A 57 9.64 32.79 -1.31
N GLU A 58 9.48 33.00 0.00
CA GLU A 58 9.88 34.26 0.65
C GLU A 58 11.41 34.47 0.62
N TYR A 59 12.17 33.41 0.39
CA TYR A 59 13.62 33.42 0.26
C TYR A 59 14.11 33.40 -1.19
N GLY A 60 13.24 33.70 -2.17
CA GLY A 60 13.64 33.87 -3.58
C GLY A 60 13.92 32.57 -4.35
N HIS A 61 13.67 31.41 -3.76
CA HIS A 61 13.89 30.08 -4.35
C HIS A 61 12.58 29.37 -4.75
N GLY A 62 11.48 30.11 -4.82
CA GLY A 62 10.13 29.56 -4.97
C GLY A 62 9.95 28.77 -6.28
N ASP A 63 10.48 29.30 -7.37
CA ASP A 63 10.36 28.71 -8.70
C ASP A 63 11.29 27.50 -8.86
N GLU A 64 12.55 27.59 -8.42
CA GLU A 64 13.48 26.46 -8.46
C GLU A 64 13.00 25.31 -7.58
N ALA A 65 12.55 25.59 -6.35
CA ALA A 65 12.01 24.57 -5.47
C ALA A 65 10.77 23.91 -6.08
N THR A 66 9.89 24.69 -6.72
CA THR A 66 8.70 24.16 -7.42
C THR A 66 9.08 23.28 -8.59
N ALA A 67 10.09 23.66 -9.38
CA ALA A 67 10.61 22.85 -10.48
C ALA A 67 11.17 21.51 -9.98
N ILE A 68 12.01 21.54 -8.93
CA ILE A 68 12.59 20.33 -8.32
C ILE A 68 11.49 19.41 -7.77
N LEU A 69 10.47 19.95 -7.11
CA LEU A 69 9.35 19.16 -6.57
C LEU A 69 8.46 18.57 -7.67
N ARG A 70 8.26 19.27 -8.79
CA ARG A 70 7.55 18.72 -9.96
C ARG A 70 8.31 17.55 -10.57
N GLU A 71 9.63 17.67 -10.70
CA GLU A 71 10.49 16.57 -11.16
C GLU A 71 10.47 15.39 -10.18
N MET A 72 10.48 15.66 -8.87
CA MET A 72 10.29 14.64 -7.83
C MET A 72 8.96 13.91 -7.98
N TYR A 73 7.86 14.65 -8.16
CA TYR A 73 6.54 14.06 -8.39
C TYR A 73 6.56 13.13 -9.60
N SER A 74 7.05 13.60 -10.75
CA SER A 74 7.10 12.81 -11.98
C SER A 74 7.95 11.56 -11.80
N THR A 75 9.14 11.71 -11.22
CA THR A 75 10.06 10.57 -10.94
C THR A 75 9.41 9.55 -10.03
N LEU A 76 8.83 9.99 -8.90
CA LEU A 76 8.20 9.12 -7.92
C LEU A 76 6.97 8.42 -8.50
N TYR A 77 6.16 9.13 -9.29
CA TYR A 77 4.99 8.55 -9.93
C TYR A 77 5.37 7.48 -10.94
N GLN A 78 6.38 7.73 -11.79
CA GLN A 78 6.85 6.74 -12.77
C GLN A 78 7.48 5.53 -12.10
N GLU A 79 8.28 5.71 -11.04
CA GLU A 79 8.85 4.61 -10.26
C GLU A 79 7.74 3.70 -9.71
N VAL A 80 6.77 4.27 -8.97
CA VAL A 80 5.69 3.49 -8.35
C VAL A 80 4.78 2.85 -9.41
N ARG A 81 4.52 3.54 -10.53
CA ARG A 81 3.75 2.97 -11.65
C ARG A 81 4.49 1.79 -12.28
N GLY A 82 5.81 1.92 -12.49
CA GLY A 82 6.65 0.85 -13.00
C GLY A 82 6.67 -0.37 -12.09
N ASP A 83 6.84 -0.16 -10.78
CA ASP A 83 6.82 -1.22 -9.78
C ASP A 83 5.49 -2.00 -9.76
N ILE A 84 4.36 -1.29 -9.86
CA ILE A 84 3.03 -1.89 -9.96
C ILE A 84 2.91 -2.75 -11.22
N SER A 85 3.31 -2.22 -12.38
CA SER A 85 3.27 -2.95 -13.65
C SER A 85 4.14 -4.20 -13.59
N ASN A 86 5.34 -4.10 -13.00
CA ASN A 86 6.26 -5.23 -12.85
C ASN A 86 5.64 -6.37 -12.03
N GLU A 87 5.02 -6.08 -10.89
CA GLU A 87 4.37 -7.12 -10.07
C GLU A 87 3.11 -7.70 -10.73
N TRP A 88 2.37 -6.90 -11.50
CA TRP A 88 1.24 -7.40 -12.28
C TRP A 88 1.69 -8.39 -13.35
N LEU A 89 2.69 -8.00 -14.16
CA LEU A 89 3.24 -8.85 -15.22
C LEU A 89 3.88 -10.11 -14.66
N LEU A 90 4.58 -10.01 -13.53
CA LEU A 90 5.20 -11.16 -12.90
C LEU A 90 4.17 -12.14 -12.31
N SER A 91 3.06 -11.64 -11.75
CA SER A 91 1.93 -12.51 -11.38
C SER A 91 1.37 -13.23 -12.61
N ASN A 92 1.20 -12.55 -13.75
CA ASN A 92 0.77 -13.21 -14.99
C ASN A 92 1.75 -14.32 -15.41
N THR A 93 3.06 -14.05 -15.40
CA THR A 93 4.08 -15.08 -15.70
C THR A 93 3.98 -16.26 -14.73
N HIS A 94 3.81 -16.00 -13.44
CA HIS A 94 3.67 -17.07 -12.45
C HIS A 94 2.41 -17.90 -12.64
N ASN A 95 1.32 -17.29 -13.11
CA ASN A 95 0.10 -17.99 -13.48
C ASN A 95 0.27 -18.77 -14.79
N ASP A 96 1.01 -18.26 -15.77
CA ASP A 96 1.36 -19.02 -16.98
C ASP A 96 2.17 -20.28 -16.63
N ASP A 97 3.08 -20.19 -15.65
CA ASP A 97 3.81 -21.36 -15.15
C ASP A 97 2.91 -22.35 -14.41
N LEU A 98 1.89 -21.86 -13.70
CA LEU A 98 0.88 -22.72 -13.08
C LEU A 98 0.11 -23.49 -14.16
N VAL A 99 -0.35 -22.81 -15.21
CA VAL A 99 -1.03 -23.44 -16.37
C VAL A 99 -0.14 -24.50 -17.01
N LYS A 100 1.13 -24.18 -17.27
CA LYS A 100 2.11 -25.14 -17.82
C LYS A 100 2.39 -26.32 -16.90
N SER A 101 2.26 -26.15 -15.57
CA SER A 101 2.44 -27.24 -14.62
C SER A 101 1.28 -28.24 -14.64
N VAL A 102 0.08 -27.79 -15.02
CA VAL A 102 -1.13 -28.62 -15.13
C VAL A 102 -1.25 -29.23 -16.52
N PHE A 103 -1.19 -28.42 -17.58
CA PHE A 103 -1.42 -28.84 -18.97
C PHE A 103 -0.14 -29.19 -19.75
N GLY A 104 1.02 -29.12 -19.10
CA GLY A 104 2.32 -29.35 -19.73
C GLY A 104 2.90 -28.10 -20.39
N ALA A 105 4.22 -28.08 -20.58
CA ALA A 105 4.94 -26.89 -21.05
C ALA A 105 4.58 -26.48 -22.49
N ALA A 106 4.16 -27.43 -23.32
CA ALA A 106 3.75 -27.17 -24.70
C ALA A 106 2.38 -26.50 -24.82
N SER A 107 1.58 -26.46 -23.74
CA SER A 107 0.25 -25.84 -23.73
C SER A 107 0.23 -24.38 -24.20
N ILE A 108 1.33 -23.64 -24.00
CA ILE A 108 1.44 -22.24 -24.45
C ILE A 108 1.46 -22.10 -25.99
N GLN A 109 1.80 -23.17 -26.72
CA GLN A 109 1.86 -23.20 -28.18
C GLN A 109 0.61 -23.83 -28.80
N ASP A 110 -0.25 -24.43 -27.98
CA ASP A 110 -1.42 -25.16 -28.42
C ASP A 110 -2.68 -24.28 -28.28
N ASN A 111 -3.39 -24.11 -29.39
CA ASN A 111 -4.56 -23.27 -29.49
C ASN A 111 -5.71 -23.72 -28.57
N HIS A 112 -5.79 -25.01 -28.21
CA HIS A 112 -6.81 -25.51 -27.28
C HIS A 112 -6.68 -24.86 -25.89
N PHE A 113 -5.45 -24.47 -25.48
CA PHE A 113 -5.18 -23.88 -24.17
C PHE A 113 -4.98 -22.36 -24.20
N ALA A 114 -5.06 -21.73 -25.38
CA ALA A 114 -4.74 -20.30 -25.56
C ALA A 114 -5.50 -19.38 -24.59
N ARG A 115 -6.76 -19.72 -24.24
CA ARG A 115 -7.58 -18.96 -23.30
C ARG A 115 -6.92 -18.77 -21.93
N TYR A 116 -6.15 -19.76 -21.47
CA TYR A 116 -5.48 -19.73 -20.17
C TYR A 116 -4.23 -18.84 -20.15
N PHE A 117 -3.76 -18.35 -21.30
CA PHE A 117 -2.60 -17.46 -21.40
C PHE A 117 -2.99 -16.01 -21.68
N ASN A 118 -4.29 -15.69 -21.69
CA ASN A 118 -4.75 -14.31 -21.87
C ASN A 118 -4.45 -13.45 -20.63
N HIS A 119 -3.80 -12.31 -20.82
CA HIS A 119 -3.48 -11.38 -19.74
C HIS A 119 -4.46 -10.21 -19.79
N ASN A 120 -5.28 -10.04 -18.74
CA ASN A 120 -6.32 -9.01 -18.70
C ASN A 120 -5.74 -7.59 -18.51
N LYS A 121 -5.39 -6.94 -19.63
CA LYS A 121 -4.85 -5.56 -19.64
C LYS A 121 -5.86 -4.54 -19.13
N GLU A 122 -7.15 -4.71 -19.45
CA GLU A 122 -8.21 -3.81 -19.00
C GLU A 122 -8.35 -3.82 -17.47
N ALA A 123 -8.15 -4.98 -16.82
CA ALA A 123 -8.13 -5.06 -15.38
C ALA A 123 -6.94 -4.31 -14.76
N MET A 124 -5.77 -4.32 -15.42
CA MET A 124 -4.62 -3.53 -14.99
C MET A 124 -4.88 -2.03 -15.13
N ASP A 125 -5.48 -1.60 -16.25
CA ASP A 125 -5.84 -0.20 -16.46
C ASP A 125 -6.90 0.27 -15.44
N THR A 126 -7.89 -0.57 -15.16
CA THR A 126 -8.88 -0.36 -14.09
C THR A 126 -8.19 -0.26 -12.73
N PHE A 127 -7.18 -1.10 -12.47
CA PHE A 127 -6.38 -1.02 -11.25
C PHE A 127 -5.68 0.33 -11.13
N PHE A 128 -5.07 0.85 -12.19
CA PHE A 128 -4.44 2.19 -12.16
C PHE A 128 -5.44 3.34 -12.01
N ALA A 129 -6.61 3.24 -12.65
CA ALA A 129 -7.65 4.27 -12.59
C ALA A 129 -8.40 4.32 -11.24
N ARG A 130 -8.28 3.28 -10.42
CA ARG A 130 -9.07 3.14 -9.20
C ARG A 130 -8.79 4.24 -8.18
N LYS A 131 -9.86 4.68 -7.53
CA LYS A 131 -9.84 5.62 -6.41
C LYS A 131 -9.93 4.84 -5.08
N THR A 132 -9.01 5.12 -4.16
CA THR A 132 -8.88 4.40 -2.89
C THR A 132 -8.83 5.36 -1.70
N GLN A 133 -9.06 4.81 -0.49
CA GLN A 133 -9.13 5.53 0.79
C GLN A 133 -10.35 6.48 0.93
N ALA A 134 -10.46 7.11 2.11
CA ALA A 134 -11.53 8.04 2.46
C ALA A 134 -11.66 9.20 1.47
N GLU A 135 -10.51 9.69 0.98
CA GLU A 135 -10.41 10.87 0.12
C GLU A 135 -10.71 10.58 -1.35
N GLY A 136 -10.85 9.29 -1.74
CA GLY A 136 -11.16 8.92 -3.11
C GLY A 136 -10.09 9.33 -4.12
N LEU A 137 -8.81 9.29 -3.73
CA LEU A 137 -7.70 9.67 -4.58
C LEU A 137 -7.20 8.49 -5.41
N ASN A 138 -6.82 8.75 -6.67
CA ASN A 138 -6.08 7.81 -7.50
C ASN A 138 -4.57 7.82 -7.18
N LEU A 139 -3.79 6.98 -7.85
CA LEU A 139 -2.34 6.85 -7.60
C LEU A 139 -1.59 8.18 -7.78
N SER A 140 -1.77 8.85 -8.91
CA SER A 140 -1.11 10.12 -9.24
C SER A 140 -1.43 11.19 -8.19
N GLN A 141 -2.70 11.34 -7.82
CA GLN A 141 -3.13 12.31 -6.82
C GLN A 141 -2.53 12.04 -5.43
N ARG A 142 -2.38 10.77 -5.05
CA ARG A 142 -1.74 10.40 -3.77
C ARG A 142 -0.25 10.72 -3.78
N VAL A 143 0.44 10.47 -4.89
CA VAL A 143 1.85 10.83 -5.06
C VAL A 143 2.01 12.35 -5.01
N TRP A 144 1.17 13.11 -5.72
CA TRP A 144 1.14 14.57 -5.70
C TRP A 144 0.94 15.12 -4.28
N LYS A 145 -0.04 14.58 -3.54
CA LYS A 145 -0.30 14.96 -2.15
C LYS A 145 0.93 14.79 -1.28
N TYR A 146 1.64 13.67 -1.40
CA TYR A 146 2.86 13.45 -0.61
C TYR A 146 3.99 14.38 -1.00
N THR A 147 4.15 14.73 -2.27
CA THR A 147 5.11 15.75 -2.71
C THR A 147 4.79 17.13 -2.11
N GLY A 148 3.50 17.50 -2.05
CA GLY A 148 3.08 18.74 -1.38
C GLY A 148 3.38 18.73 0.12
N HIS A 149 3.03 17.65 0.82
CA HIS A 149 3.37 17.50 2.24
C HIS A 149 4.88 17.52 2.47
N PHE A 150 5.66 16.94 1.57
CA PHE A 150 7.12 16.93 1.65
C PHE A 150 7.71 18.33 1.59
N ARG A 151 7.15 19.23 0.76
CA ARG A 151 7.55 20.65 0.73
C ARG A 151 7.34 21.30 2.08
N GLU A 152 6.13 21.20 2.64
CA GLU A 152 5.81 21.80 3.94
C GLU A 152 6.68 21.22 5.06
N GLU A 153 6.89 19.90 5.07
CA GLU A 153 7.78 19.24 6.03
C GLU A 153 9.20 19.80 5.93
N LEU A 154 9.70 19.96 4.71
CA LEU A 154 11.05 20.45 4.46
C LEU A 154 11.23 21.92 4.85
N GLU A 155 10.28 22.80 4.50
CA GLU A 155 10.31 24.22 4.87
C GLU A 155 10.37 24.40 6.40
N ASN A 156 9.52 23.67 7.14
CA ASN A 156 9.55 23.71 8.60
C ASN A 156 10.84 23.13 9.22
N ILE A 157 11.42 22.11 8.60
CA ILE A 157 12.66 21.50 9.09
C ILE A 157 13.86 22.42 8.82
N LEU A 158 13.87 23.08 7.66
CA LEU A 158 14.89 24.06 7.29
C LEU A 158 14.84 25.28 8.19
N ASP A 159 13.64 25.81 8.47
CA ASP A 159 13.40 26.87 9.46
C ASP A 159 14.10 26.57 10.79
N LEU A 160 13.88 25.38 11.34
CA LEU A 160 14.51 24.97 12.59
C LEU A 160 16.03 24.78 12.44
N ALA A 161 16.47 24.08 11.39
CA ALA A 161 17.88 23.71 11.26
C ALA A 161 18.78 24.92 11.00
N ILE A 162 18.34 25.86 10.15
CA ILE A 162 19.06 27.12 9.90
C ILE A 162 19.01 27.99 11.16
N GLY A 163 17.85 28.05 11.85
CA GLY A 163 17.72 28.78 13.11
C GLY A 163 18.68 28.29 14.19
N GLU A 164 18.88 26.98 14.32
CA GLU A 164 19.87 26.35 15.22
C GLU A 164 21.34 26.69 14.86
N GLY A 165 21.60 27.41 13.77
CA GLY A 165 22.96 27.66 13.27
C GLY A 165 23.62 26.40 12.69
N THR A 166 22.82 25.46 12.17
CA THR A 166 23.37 24.25 11.55
C THR A 166 24.19 24.64 10.32
N GLY A 167 25.51 24.48 10.40
CA GLY A 167 26.41 24.78 9.27
C GLY A 167 26.00 24.04 7.99
N ALA A 168 26.24 24.67 6.84
CA ALA A 168 25.84 24.19 5.51
C ALA A 168 26.19 22.71 5.25
N ASN A 169 27.37 22.27 5.68
CA ASN A 169 27.84 20.88 5.54
C ASN A 169 27.07 19.84 6.38
N LYS A 170 26.32 20.28 7.39
CA LYS A 170 25.52 19.43 8.30
C LYS A 170 24.02 19.57 8.07
N LEU A 171 23.58 20.49 7.22
CA LEU A 171 22.17 20.79 7.00
C LEU A 171 21.41 19.58 6.44
N ALA A 172 21.92 18.94 5.39
CA ALA A 172 21.27 17.76 4.79
C ALA A 172 21.15 16.56 5.75
N PRO A 173 22.22 16.12 6.46
CA PRO A 173 22.11 15.07 7.48
C PRO A 173 21.12 15.41 8.59
N LYS A 174 21.06 16.68 9.02
CA LYS A 174 20.13 17.17 10.04
C LYS A 174 18.69 17.08 9.56
N VAL A 175 18.41 17.60 8.36
CA VAL A 175 17.10 17.53 7.70
C VAL A 175 16.64 16.08 7.54
N GLN A 176 17.53 15.21 7.07
CA GLN A 176 17.26 13.77 6.94
C GLN A 176 16.88 13.15 8.28
N GLY A 177 17.56 13.51 9.37
CA GLY A 177 17.24 13.04 10.71
C GLY A 177 15.82 13.37 11.15
N TYR A 178 15.35 14.59 10.85
CA TYR A 178 13.99 15.03 11.15
C TYR A 178 12.93 14.36 10.27
N LEU A 179 13.20 14.16 8.98
CA LEU A 179 12.30 13.44 8.08
C LEU A 179 12.10 11.97 8.49
N GLN A 180 13.17 11.33 8.98
CA GLN A 180 13.12 9.94 9.45
C GLN A 180 12.46 9.81 10.82
N ASP A 181 12.64 10.80 11.70
CA ASP A 181 12.05 10.83 13.04
C ASP A 181 11.30 12.14 13.31
N PRO A 182 10.03 12.24 12.84
CA PRO A 182 9.22 13.43 13.04
C PRO A 182 8.93 13.75 14.52
N ASP A 183 9.02 12.77 15.43
CA ASP A 183 8.77 13.02 16.85
C ASP A 183 9.84 13.92 17.50
N LYS A 184 11.01 14.08 16.86
CA LYS A 184 12.02 15.06 17.30
C LYS A 184 11.58 16.52 17.13
N PHE A 185 10.58 16.76 16.27
CA PHE A 185 10.15 18.09 15.90
C PHE A 185 8.81 18.51 16.54
N TYR A 186 8.06 17.54 17.09
CA TYR A 186 6.73 17.77 17.65
C TYR A 186 6.62 17.23 19.07
N ARG A 187 5.91 17.96 19.94
CA ARG A 187 5.62 17.51 21.30
C ARG A 187 4.17 17.76 21.67
N ARG A 188 3.62 16.85 22.46
CA ARG A 188 2.24 16.94 22.97
C ARG A 188 2.24 17.58 24.34
N PHE A 189 1.43 18.61 24.51
CA PHE A 189 1.28 19.34 25.76
C PHE A 189 -0.12 19.12 26.32
N ARG A 190 -0.22 18.94 27.64
CA ARG A 190 -1.49 18.97 28.36
C ARG A 190 -1.81 20.43 28.64
N VAL A 191 -2.99 20.87 28.21
CA VAL A 191 -3.44 22.25 28.39
C VAL A 191 -4.84 22.26 29.00
N LYS A 192 -5.13 23.25 29.84
CA LYS A 192 -6.49 23.46 30.35
C LYS A 192 -7.35 23.90 29.17
N THR A 193 -8.38 23.12 28.85
CA THR A 193 -9.30 23.38 27.73
C THR A 193 -10.64 23.94 28.20
N GLY A 194 -10.90 23.93 29.50
CA GLY A 194 -12.11 24.46 30.08
C GLY A 194 -12.18 24.20 31.58
N GLU A 195 -13.35 24.46 32.13
CA GLU A 195 -13.69 24.16 33.51
C GLU A 195 -15.16 23.79 33.57
N LYS A 196 -15.48 22.67 34.23
CA LYS A 196 -16.85 22.16 34.33
C LYS A 196 -17.11 21.80 35.78
N ASN A 197 -18.15 22.41 36.36
CA ASN A 197 -18.53 22.23 37.77
C ASN A 197 -17.38 22.50 38.76
N GLY A 198 -16.50 23.48 38.48
CA GLY A 198 -15.36 23.80 39.33
C GLY A 198 -14.15 22.86 39.18
N GLU A 199 -14.24 21.84 38.31
CA GLU A 199 -13.10 20.99 37.96
C GLU A 199 -12.49 21.44 36.64
N SER A 200 -11.15 21.59 36.63
CA SER A 200 -10.42 21.96 35.42
C SER A 200 -10.45 20.82 34.41
N GLU A 201 -10.98 21.09 33.21
CA GLU A 201 -10.93 20.16 32.09
C GLU A 201 -9.62 20.36 31.33
N TYR A 202 -8.93 19.26 31.02
CA TYR A 202 -7.66 19.28 30.31
C TYR A 202 -7.76 18.54 28.98
N GLY A 203 -7.33 19.21 27.92
CA GLY A 203 -7.11 18.62 26.62
C GLY A 203 -5.63 18.48 26.31
N ARG A 204 -5.34 18.12 25.06
CA ARG A 204 -3.99 17.99 24.56
C ARG A 204 -3.85 18.72 23.24
N ILE A 205 -2.83 19.56 23.12
CA ILE A 205 -2.45 20.21 21.87
C ILE A 205 -1.06 19.73 21.45
N TRP A 206 -0.85 19.71 20.13
CA TRP A 206 0.47 19.47 19.56
C TRP A 206 1.11 20.81 19.29
N LYS A 207 2.36 20.92 19.70
CA LYS A 207 3.19 22.08 19.39
C LYS A 207 4.37 21.65 18.54
N ARG A 208 4.77 22.54 17.64
CA ARG A 208 5.97 22.40 16.81
C ARG A 208 7.12 23.13 17.48
N ARG A 209 8.31 22.53 17.39
CA ARG A 209 9.53 23.16 17.88
C ARG A 209 9.99 24.22 16.88
N ILE A 210 10.31 25.41 17.37
CA ILE A 210 11.04 26.45 16.63
C ILE A 210 12.28 26.86 17.42
N PHE A 211 13.26 27.42 16.72
CA PHE A 211 14.40 28.03 17.36
C PHE A 211 14.09 29.50 17.64
N ASP A 212 14.41 29.95 18.84
CA ASP A 212 14.23 31.32 19.27
C ASP A 212 15.60 31.99 19.40
N LYS A 213 15.88 32.94 18.51
CA LYS A 213 17.17 33.64 18.48
C LYS A 213 17.39 34.47 19.75
N GLU A 214 16.35 35.13 20.26
CA GLU A 214 16.44 36.00 21.45
C GLU A 214 16.89 35.24 22.70
N SER A 215 16.24 34.11 23.02
CA SER A 215 16.59 33.29 24.18
C SER A 215 17.68 32.25 23.90
N ASN A 216 18.18 32.18 22.66
CA ASN A 216 19.11 31.16 22.18
C ASN A 216 18.67 29.73 22.58
N SER A 217 17.36 29.46 22.44
CA SER A 217 16.72 28.24 22.96
C SER A 217 15.54 27.80 22.10
N PHE A 218 14.90 26.69 22.46
CA PHE A 218 13.74 26.17 21.74
C PHE A 218 12.43 26.74 22.31
N LYS A 219 11.57 27.27 21.44
CA LYS A 219 10.17 27.60 21.75
C LYS A 219 9.22 26.58 21.10
N TRP A 220 8.04 26.45 21.68
CA TRP A 220 6.98 25.56 21.20
C TRP A 220 5.78 26.40 20.76
N ILE A 221 5.49 26.38 19.46
CA ILE A 221 4.36 27.10 18.88
C ILE A 221 3.18 26.17 18.61
N ASP A 222 1.99 26.72 18.69
CA ASP A 222 0.78 25.97 18.36
C ASP A 222 0.78 25.60 16.89
N ASP A 223 0.33 24.38 16.61
CA ASP A 223 0.28 23.89 15.24
C ASP A 223 -0.95 23.01 15.05
N ASN A 224 -1.36 22.82 13.80
CA ASN A 224 -2.58 22.11 13.47
C ASN A 224 -2.46 20.63 13.89
N PRO A 225 -3.30 20.13 14.81
CA PRO A 225 -3.22 18.76 15.28
C PRO A 225 -3.39 17.71 14.17
N LYS A 226 -4.07 18.03 13.07
CA LYS A 226 -4.25 17.12 11.92
C LYS A 226 -2.95 16.89 11.14
N LYS A 227 -1.99 17.82 11.17
CA LYS A 227 -0.67 17.64 10.55
C LYS A 227 0.19 16.62 11.33
N TYR A 228 -0.02 16.50 12.65
CA TYR A 228 0.87 15.70 13.53
C TYR A 228 0.20 14.55 14.27
N ASN A 229 -1.12 14.45 14.19
CA ASN A 229 -1.87 13.26 14.52
C ASN A 229 -2.81 12.97 13.34
N PRO A 230 -2.27 12.53 12.19
CA PRO A 230 -3.04 12.35 10.96
C PRO A 230 -4.07 11.20 11.05
N GLY A 231 -4.12 10.51 12.19
CA GLY A 231 -5.01 9.40 12.44
C GLY A 231 -4.32 8.05 12.33
N ARG A 232 -5.09 6.99 12.57
CA ARG A 232 -4.56 5.62 12.55
C ARG A 232 -4.08 5.23 11.16
N GLY A 233 -2.86 4.71 11.08
CA GLY A 233 -2.31 4.14 9.85
C GLY A 233 -1.81 5.16 8.83
N ILE A 234 -1.73 6.44 9.19
CA ILE A 234 -1.09 7.50 8.40
C ILE A 234 0.13 7.98 9.19
N TYR A 235 1.28 8.10 8.54
CA TYR A 235 2.51 8.61 9.16
C TYR A 235 2.54 10.14 9.09
N ARG A 236 3.29 10.76 10.01
CA ARG A 236 3.58 12.21 9.93
C ARG A 236 4.52 12.56 8.77
N SER A 237 5.37 11.61 8.37
CA SER A 237 6.33 11.77 7.30
C SER A 237 5.71 11.37 5.96
N SER A 238 5.64 12.32 5.03
CA SER A 238 5.31 12.12 3.61
C SER A 238 6.12 10.97 3.00
N PHE A 239 7.43 10.95 3.29
CA PHE A 239 8.35 9.89 2.91
C PHE A 239 7.88 8.50 3.39
N LYS A 240 7.56 8.32 4.69
CA LYS A 240 7.05 7.04 5.22
C LYS A 240 5.70 6.65 4.60
N ASN A 241 4.84 7.63 4.32
CA ASN A 241 3.57 7.40 3.64
C ASN A 241 3.76 6.94 2.18
N ALA A 242 4.73 7.50 1.46
CA ALA A 242 5.08 7.09 0.11
C ALA A 242 5.66 5.67 0.07
N GLN A 243 6.52 5.31 1.02
CA GLN A 243 6.99 3.93 1.15
C GLN A 243 5.84 2.94 1.44
N ARG A 244 4.93 3.31 2.35
CA ARG A 244 3.73 2.51 2.62
C ARG A 244 2.83 2.40 1.39
N LEU A 245 2.67 3.48 0.62
CA LEU A 245 1.94 3.48 -0.65
C LEU A 245 2.52 2.42 -1.57
N VAL A 246 3.81 2.51 -1.93
CA VAL A 246 4.39 1.57 -2.89
C VAL A 246 4.28 0.13 -2.42
N ARG A 247 4.49 -0.14 -1.11
CA ARG A 247 4.33 -1.50 -0.55
C ARG A 247 2.91 -2.05 -0.67
N THR A 248 1.93 -1.18 -0.45
CA THR A 248 0.51 -1.54 -0.53
C THR A 248 0.12 -1.79 -1.97
N GLU A 249 0.45 -0.86 -2.87
CA GLU A 249 0.03 -0.92 -4.26
C GLU A 249 0.66 -2.09 -5.02
N THR A 250 1.96 -2.34 -4.82
CA THR A 250 2.68 -3.45 -5.48
C THR A 250 2.17 -4.82 -5.03
N ASN A 251 1.96 -5.03 -3.73
CA ASN A 251 1.35 -6.26 -3.24
C ASN A 251 -0.09 -6.42 -3.73
N MET A 252 -0.90 -5.34 -3.71
CA MET A 252 -2.27 -5.37 -4.23
C MET A 252 -2.31 -5.67 -5.73
N ALA A 253 -1.35 -5.16 -6.51
CA ALA A 253 -1.28 -5.37 -7.95
C ALA A 253 -1.06 -6.84 -8.29
N TYR A 254 -0.08 -7.46 -7.62
CA TYR A 254 0.16 -8.90 -7.77
C TYR A 254 -1.09 -9.71 -7.40
N ARG A 255 -1.72 -9.41 -6.25
CA ARG A 255 -2.93 -10.13 -5.81
C ARG A 255 -4.13 -9.90 -6.73
N ALA A 256 -4.26 -8.70 -7.29
CA ALA A 256 -5.30 -8.41 -8.27
C ALA A 256 -5.08 -9.22 -9.55
N ALA A 257 -3.85 -9.27 -10.07
CA ALA A 257 -3.50 -10.09 -11.22
C ALA A 257 -3.79 -11.58 -10.96
N ASP A 258 -3.40 -12.12 -9.81
CA ASP A 258 -3.73 -13.49 -9.40
C ASP A 258 -5.26 -13.72 -9.43
N PHE A 259 -6.04 -12.81 -8.85
CA PHE A 259 -7.50 -12.94 -8.83
C PHE A 259 -8.10 -12.98 -10.24
N GLU A 260 -7.67 -12.07 -11.13
CA GLU A 260 -8.15 -12.01 -12.52
C GLU A 260 -7.74 -13.26 -13.31
N ARG A 261 -6.51 -13.76 -13.09
CA ARG A 261 -6.01 -14.98 -13.71
C ARG A 261 -6.79 -16.18 -13.22
N PHE A 262 -6.97 -16.34 -11.91
CA PHE A 262 -7.68 -17.46 -11.33
C PHE A 262 -9.09 -17.59 -11.91
N GLN A 263 -9.82 -16.50 -12.17
CA GLN A 263 -11.15 -16.59 -12.80
C GLN A 263 -11.15 -17.35 -14.13
N GLN A 264 -10.05 -17.29 -14.89
CA GLN A 264 -9.91 -17.95 -16.19
C GLN A 264 -9.41 -19.39 -16.08
N LEU A 265 -8.93 -19.83 -14.91
CA LEU A 265 -8.34 -21.16 -14.71
C LEU A 265 -9.39 -22.11 -14.12
N ASP A 266 -10.06 -22.94 -14.93
CA ASP A 266 -11.14 -23.82 -14.46
C ASP A 266 -10.70 -24.83 -13.42
N PHE A 267 -9.43 -25.27 -13.48
CA PHE A 267 -8.82 -26.15 -12.50
C PHE A 267 -8.54 -25.48 -11.14
N VAL A 268 -8.80 -24.17 -10.98
CA VAL A 268 -8.75 -23.48 -9.68
C VAL A 268 -10.15 -23.48 -9.07
N THR A 269 -10.31 -24.13 -7.92
CA THR A 269 -11.60 -24.33 -7.21
C THR A 269 -11.86 -23.30 -6.10
N GLY A 270 -10.85 -22.51 -5.77
CA GLY A 270 -10.85 -21.52 -4.69
C GLY A 270 -9.42 -21.10 -4.39
N TYR A 271 -9.19 -20.41 -3.27
CA TYR A 271 -7.83 -20.10 -2.85
C TYR A 271 -7.72 -19.97 -1.32
N GLU A 272 -6.58 -20.39 -0.79
CA GLU A 272 -6.25 -20.26 0.62
C GLU A 272 -5.52 -18.93 0.86
N ILE A 273 -6.08 -18.06 1.71
CA ILE A 273 -5.40 -16.85 2.13
C ILE A 273 -4.53 -17.17 3.34
N ARG A 274 -3.21 -17.00 3.19
CA ARG A 274 -2.21 -17.21 4.23
C ARG A 274 -1.59 -15.92 4.71
N ARG A 275 -1.19 -15.93 5.98
CA ARG A 275 -0.44 -14.83 6.57
C ARG A 275 1.01 -14.85 6.09
N SER A 276 1.64 -13.68 5.97
CA SER A 276 3.09 -13.63 5.82
C SER A 276 3.80 -14.15 7.07
N ASN A 277 5.04 -14.62 6.90
CA ASN A 277 5.96 -14.97 7.99
C ASN A 277 6.48 -13.73 8.75
N ASN A 278 5.73 -12.62 8.78
CA ASN A 278 6.06 -11.48 9.61
C ASN A 278 5.94 -11.90 11.09
N PRO A 279 6.99 -11.72 11.92
CA PRO A 279 6.98 -12.10 13.33
C PRO A 279 5.92 -11.37 14.17
N TYR A 280 5.47 -10.19 13.72
CA TYR A 280 4.40 -9.44 14.38
C TYR A 280 3.06 -9.69 13.68
N PRO A 281 2.22 -10.60 14.19
CA PRO A 281 0.95 -10.92 13.56
C PRO A 281 0.01 -9.73 13.62
N CYS A 282 -0.59 -9.39 12.47
CA CYS A 282 -1.72 -8.48 12.45
C CYS A 282 -2.99 -9.25 12.86
N ASP A 283 -3.68 -8.80 13.91
CA ASP A 283 -4.92 -9.41 14.42
C ASP A 283 -5.96 -9.63 13.32
N MET A 284 -6.13 -8.64 12.43
CA MET A 284 -7.07 -8.75 11.30
C MET A 284 -6.65 -9.84 10.33
N CYS A 285 -5.37 -9.87 9.93
CA CYS A 285 -4.88 -10.90 9.01
C CYS A 285 -4.99 -12.29 9.61
N GLN A 286 -4.64 -12.46 10.88
CA GLN A 286 -4.73 -13.74 11.57
C GLN A 286 -6.16 -14.24 11.66
N SER A 287 -7.10 -13.34 11.97
CA SER A 287 -8.52 -13.67 12.14
C SER A 287 -9.23 -13.99 10.83
N LEU A 288 -8.59 -13.80 9.68
CA LEU A 288 -9.20 -13.96 8.35
C LEU A 288 -8.42 -14.94 7.46
N VAL A 289 -7.44 -15.67 8.00
CA VAL A 289 -6.84 -16.83 7.32
C VAL A 289 -7.93 -17.88 7.06
N GLY A 290 -7.88 -18.52 5.90
CA GLY A 290 -8.84 -19.55 5.54
C GLY A 290 -8.88 -19.83 4.04
N ILE A 291 -9.74 -20.76 3.65
CA ILE A 291 -10.00 -21.10 2.25
C ILE A 291 -11.24 -20.33 1.81
N TYR A 292 -11.10 -19.59 0.71
CA TYR A 292 -12.13 -18.70 0.19
C TYR A 292 -12.63 -19.18 -1.19
N PRO A 293 -13.91 -18.95 -1.49
CA PRO A 293 -14.45 -19.12 -2.83
C PRO A 293 -13.70 -18.30 -3.87
N LYS A 294 -13.63 -18.83 -5.08
CA LYS A 294 -12.92 -18.22 -6.21
C LYS A 294 -13.45 -16.83 -6.60
N ASP A 295 -14.74 -16.58 -6.37
CA ASP A 295 -15.41 -15.31 -6.68
C ASP A 295 -15.27 -14.25 -5.57
N PHE A 296 -14.67 -14.60 -4.42
CA PHE A 296 -14.28 -13.59 -3.44
C PHE A 296 -13.15 -12.76 -4.05
N LYS A 297 -13.25 -11.43 -4.07
CA LYS A 297 -12.16 -10.56 -4.56
C LYS A 297 -11.26 -10.15 -3.41
N TRP A 298 -10.04 -10.64 -3.40
CA TRP A 298 -9.07 -10.32 -2.35
C TRP A 298 -7.76 -9.75 -2.91
N THR A 299 -7.46 -8.50 -2.54
CA THR A 299 -6.21 -7.81 -2.90
C THR A 299 -5.34 -7.50 -1.67
N GLY A 300 -5.80 -7.88 -0.48
CA GLY A 300 -5.19 -7.53 0.81
C GLY A 300 -6.25 -7.14 1.84
N TRP A 301 -5.95 -7.36 3.13
CA TRP A 301 -6.87 -7.04 4.22
C TRP A 301 -6.89 -5.55 4.59
N HIS A 302 -5.72 -4.93 4.56
CA HIS A 302 -5.50 -3.55 5.00
C HIS A 302 -4.26 -2.97 4.30
N PRO A 303 -4.03 -1.65 4.40
CA PRO A 303 -2.80 -1.06 3.88
C PRO A 303 -1.54 -1.67 4.50
N ASN A 304 -0.47 -1.83 3.73
CA ASN A 304 0.76 -2.53 4.11
C ASN A 304 0.58 -4.03 4.46
N CYS A 305 -0.53 -4.65 4.03
CA CYS A 305 -0.70 -6.10 4.15
C CYS A 305 0.34 -6.83 3.29
N ARG A 306 0.92 -7.91 3.84
CA ARG A 306 1.90 -8.78 3.18
C ARG A 306 1.43 -10.22 3.02
N CYS A 307 0.17 -10.46 3.36
CA CYS A 307 -0.47 -11.76 3.20
C CYS A 307 -0.54 -12.10 1.71
N TYR A 308 -0.82 -13.37 1.44
CA TYR A 308 -0.84 -13.91 0.09
C TYR A 308 -1.91 -14.97 -0.05
N MET A 309 -2.24 -15.31 -1.29
CA MET A 309 -3.18 -16.38 -1.60
C MET A 309 -2.47 -17.49 -2.37
N ILE A 310 -2.90 -18.73 -2.13
CA ILE A 310 -2.47 -19.93 -2.82
C ILE A 310 -3.71 -20.52 -3.50
N PRO A 311 -3.68 -20.79 -4.82
CA PRO A 311 -4.81 -21.42 -5.48
C PRO A 311 -5.03 -22.82 -4.92
N VAL A 312 -6.29 -23.15 -4.65
CA VAL A 312 -6.72 -24.53 -4.41
C VAL A 312 -7.06 -25.12 -5.78
N LEU A 313 -6.41 -26.24 -6.11
CA LEU A 313 -6.54 -26.87 -7.41
C LEU A 313 -7.53 -28.03 -7.34
N ALA A 314 -8.15 -28.34 -8.48
CA ALA A 314 -8.88 -29.57 -8.70
C ALA A 314 -7.97 -30.79 -8.51
N SER A 315 -8.56 -31.96 -8.28
CA SER A 315 -7.81 -33.20 -8.13
C SER A 315 -7.11 -33.58 -9.44
N PRO A 316 -6.03 -34.39 -9.39
CA PRO A 316 -5.34 -34.85 -10.59
C PRO A 316 -6.26 -35.50 -11.63
N ASP A 317 -7.24 -36.29 -11.18
CA ASP A 317 -8.19 -36.98 -12.05
C ASP A 317 -9.14 -35.99 -12.74
N GLU A 318 -9.66 -35.01 -12.00
CA GLU A 318 -10.51 -33.94 -12.57
C GLU A 318 -9.72 -33.07 -13.56
N MET A 319 -8.44 -32.77 -13.28
CA MET A 319 -7.59 -32.03 -14.23
C MET A 319 -7.29 -32.85 -15.49
N GLN A 320 -7.13 -34.16 -15.37
CA GLN A 320 -6.96 -35.06 -16.51
C GLN A 320 -8.23 -35.09 -17.38
N GLU A 321 -9.41 -35.18 -16.76
CA GLU A 321 -10.70 -35.07 -17.47
C GLU A 321 -10.83 -33.73 -18.19
N MET A 322 -10.45 -32.61 -17.55
CA MET A 322 -10.42 -31.30 -18.20
C MET A 322 -9.52 -31.29 -19.45
N ILE A 323 -8.33 -31.89 -19.37
CA ILE A 323 -7.41 -31.97 -20.51
C ILE A 323 -8.08 -32.70 -21.68
N GLU A 324 -8.75 -33.82 -21.42
CA GLU A 324 -9.45 -34.60 -22.45
C GLU A 324 -10.62 -33.82 -23.08
N VAL A 325 -11.40 -33.11 -22.25
CA VAL A 325 -12.47 -32.22 -22.73
C VAL A 325 -11.91 -31.09 -23.60
N ILE A 326 -10.82 -30.45 -23.17
CA ILE A 326 -10.17 -29.35 -23.92
C ILE A 326 -9.66 -29.85 -25.27
N LEU A 327 -8.94 -30.98 -25.30
CA LEU A 327 -8.36 -31.55 -26.51
C LEU A 327 -9.41 -32.09 -27.50
N SER A 328 -10.61 -32.41 -27.01
CA SER A 328 -11.76 -32.76 -27.87
C SER A 328 -12.58 -31.55 -28.33
N GLY A 329 -12.17 -30.33 -27.96
CA GLY A 329 -12.86 -29.09 -28.32
C GLY A 329 -14.09 -28.76 -27.46
N GLY A 330 -14.28 -29.48 -26.35
CA GLY A 330 -15.33 -29.23 -25.37
C GLY A 330 -14.99 -28.09 -24.39
N ASP A 331 -15.98 -27.70 -23.57
CA ASP A 331 -15.78 -26.72 -22.52
C ASP A 331 -15.43 -27.39 -21.18
N PRO A 332 -14.22 -27.22 -20.64
CA PRO A 332 -13.81 -27.86 -19.39
C PRO A 332 -14.54 -27.31 -18.15
N SER A 333 -15.31 -26.22 -18.27
CA SER A 333 -16.20 -25.77 -17.19
C SER A 333 -17.32 -26.79 -16.89
N ALA A 334 -17.60 -27.71 -17.84
CA ALA A 334 -18.55 -28.80 -17.67
C ALA A 334 -18.04 -29.92 -16.73
N VAL A 335 -16.73 -30.00 -16.47
CA VAL A 335 -16.14 -30.99 -15.58
C VAL A 335 -16.57 -30.72 -14.14
N LYS A 336 -17.17 -31.72 -13.48
CA LYS A 336 -17.74 -31.55 -12.15
C LYS A 336 -16.67 -31.66 -11.06
N LEU A 337 -16.37 -30.52 -10.42
CA LEU A 337 -15.36 -30.43 -9.37
C LEU A 337 -15.96 -30.77 -7.99
N LYS A 338 -15.51 -31.87 -7.39
CA LYS A 338 -15.96 -32.32 -6.06
C LYS A 338 -15.47 -31.41 -4.94
N GLY A 339 -14.34 -30.74 -5.14
CA GLY A 339 -13.68 -29.86 -4.17
C GLY A 339 -13.95 -28.37 -4.33
N GLU A 340 -15.01 -27.98 -5.05
CA GLU A 340 -15.32 -26.56 -5.28
C GLU A 340 -15.62 -25.81 -3.97
N VAL A 341 -14.88 -24.74 -3.71
CA VAL A 341 -15.07 -23.92 -2.50
C VAL A 341 -16.20 -22.93 -2.75
N ARG A 342 -17.38 -23.17 -2.18
CA ARG A 342 -18.57 -22.32 -2.37
C ARG A 342 -18.92 -21.45 -1.16
N ALA A 343 -18.63 -21.95 0.05
CA ALA A 343 -18.95 -21.28 1.30
C ALA A 343 -17.81 -20.37 1.75
N MET A 344 -18.15 -19.24 2.36
CA MET A 344 -17.18 -18.41 3.07
C MET A 344 -16.69 -19.12 4.33
N PRO A 345 -15.42 -18.96 4.73
CA PRO A 345 -14.90 -19.58 5.94
C PRO A 345 -15.60 -19.04 7.20
N SER A 346 -15.72 -19.88 8.24
CA SER A 346 -16.40 -19.55 9.49
C SER A 346 -15.79 -18.32 10.18
N GLU A 347 -14.49 -18.15 10.03
CA GLU A 347 -13.66 -17.06 10.50
C GLU A 347 -14.09 -15.73 9.88
N PHE A 348 -14.34 -15.72 8.56
CA PHE A 348 -14.87 -14.56 7.85
C PHE A 348 -16.27 -14.22 8.35
N VAL A 349 -17.15 -15.21 8.44
CA VAL A 349 -18.54 -15.04 8.90
C VAL A 349 -18.56 -14.42 10.30
N GLY A 350 -17.81 -15.02 11.24
CA GLY A 350 -17.68 -14.53 12.61
C GLY A 350 -17.05 -13.14 12.69
N TRP A 351 -16.04 -12.84 11.86
CA TRP A 351 -15.42 -11.52 11.82
C TRP A 351 -16.39 -10.44 11.34
N ILE A 352 -17.15 -10.70 10.27
CA ILE A 352 -18.17 -9.78 9.74
C ILE A 352 -19.24 -9.54 10.80
N GLN A 353 -19.73 -10.60 11.46
CA GLN A 353 -20.73 -10.49 12.53
C GLN A 353 -20.25 -9.65 13.71
N LYS A 354 -19.03 -9.94 14.21
CA LYS A 354 -18.40 -9.18 15.31
C LYS A 354 -18.19 -7.70 14.99
N ASN A 355 -17.99 -7.36 13.71
CA ASN A 355 -17.67 -6.00 13.28
C ASN A 355 -18.86 -5.26 12.62
N LYS A 356 -20.09 -5.79 12.62
CA LYS A 356 -21.28 -5.18 11.97
C LYS A 356 -21.42 -3.67 12.24
N VAL A 357 -21.38 -3.29 13.52
CA VAL A 357 -21.52 -1.89 13.97
C VAL A 357 -20.37 -1.01 13.45
N ARG A 358 -19.12 -1.50 13.58
CA ARG A 358 -17.93 -0.78 13.12
C ARG A 358 -17.94 -0.60 11.61
N MET A 359 -18.40 -1.60 10.86
CA MET A 359 -18.52 -1.54 9.40
C MET A 359 -19.57 -0.52 8.96
N LYS A 360 -20.72 -0.45 9.63
CA LYS A 360 -21.73 0.60 9.34
C LYS A 360 -21.14 2.00 9.53
N ALA A 361 -20.42 2.22 10.63
CA ALA A 361 -19.73 3.49 10.87
C ALA A 361 -18.59 3.77 9.88
N ALA A 362 -17.90 2.73 9.40
CA ALA A 362 -16.85 2.87 8.38
C ALA A 362 -17.44 3.20 7.00
N LYS A 363 -18.59 2.60 6.64
CA LYS A 363 -19.33 2.88 5.40
C LYS A 363 -19.76 4.34 5.33
N ASN A 364 -20.33 4.87 6.40
CA ASN A 364 -20.73 6.29 6.48
C ASN A 364 -19.54 7.25 6.32
N ARG A 365 -18.32 6.80 6.65
CA ARG A 365 -17.08 7.58 6.55
C ARG A 365 -16.28 7.31 5.28
N GLY A 366 -16.75 6.43 4.39
CA GLY A 366 -16.01 6.05 3.18
C GLY A 366 -14.70 5.28 3.42
N VAL A 367 -14.53 4.64 4.59
CA VAL A 367 -13.28 3.97 5.01
C VAL A 367 -13.44 2.46 5.21
N VAL A 368 -14.31 1.84 4.43
CA VAL A 368 -14.47 0.38 4.47
C VAL A 368 -13.20 -0.34 3.98
N PRO A 369 -12.82 -1.48 4.58
CA PRO A 369 -11.72 -2.30 4.09
C PRO A 369 -11.92 -2.75 2.64
N TYR A 370 -10.81 -2.98 1.91
CA TYR A 370 -10.83 -3.33 0.48
C TYR A 370 -11.75 -4.52 0.19
N PHE A 371 -11.53 -5.65 0.88
CA PHE A 371 -12.32 -6.86 0.69
C PHE A 371 -13.81 -6.67 1.01
N VAL A 372 -14.18 -5.75 1.92
CA VAL A 372 -15.60 -5.47 2.20
C VAL A 372 -16.20 -4.67 1.04
N LYS A 373 -15.45 -3.70 0.52
CA LYS A 373 -15.87 -2.89 -0.63
C LYS A 373 -16.04 -3.74 -1.88
N ASP A 374 -15.13 -4.69 -2.10
CA ASP A 374 -15.10 -5.52 -3.30
C ASP A 374 -16.08 -6.70 -3.24
N ASN A 375 -16.58 -7.07 -2.06
CA ASN A 375 -17.44 -8.25 -1.84
C ASN A 375 -18.77 -7.92 -1.15
N GLN A 376 -19.44 -6.83 -1.54
CA GLN A 376 -20.64 -6.33 -0.86
C GLN A 376 -21.78 -7.36 -0.79
N LYS A 377 -21.96 -8.16 -1.85
CA LYS A 377 -22.97 -9.23 -1.88
C LYS A 377 -22.73 -10.28 -0.79
N ARG A 378 -21.52 -10.86 -0.76
CA ARG A 378 -21.10 -11.86 0.23
C ARG A 378 -21.17 -11.31 1.66
N VAL A 379 -20.76 -10.06 1.87
CA VAL A 379 -20.89 -9.39 3.19
C VAL A 379 -22.35 -9.20 3.57
N GLY A 380 -23.22 -8.80 2.63
CA GLY A 380 -24.65 -8.64 2.86
C GLY A 380 -25.35 -9.92 3.27
N GLU A 381 -24.98 -11.05 2.66
CA GLU A 381 -25.50 -12.39 2.98
C GLU A 381 -25.21 -12.81 4.43
N VAL A 382 -24.07 -12.39 5.00
CA VAL A 382 -23.70 -12.67 6.40
C VAL A 382 -24.35 -11.71 7.40
N ILE A 383 -24.69 -10.50 6.96
CA ILE A 383 -25.22 -9.45 7.85
C ILE A 383 -26.72 -9.58 8.05
N LYS A 384 -27.45 -10.09 7.04
CA LYS A 384 -28.83 -10.55 7.18
C LYS A 384 -28.93 -11.55 8.34
#